data_AF-W5T553-F1
#
_entry.id   AF-W5T553-F1
#
_cell.length_a   1.000
_cell.length_b   1.000
_cell.length_c   1.000
_cell.angle_alpha   90.00
_cell.angle_beta   90.00
_cell.angle_gamma   90.00
#
_symmetry.space_group_name_H-M   'P 1'
#
loop_
_entity.id
_entity.type
_entity.pdbx_description
1 polymer ?
#
loop_
_entity_poly.entity_id
_entity_poly.type
_entity_poly.pdbx_seq_one_letter_code
_entity_poly.pdbx_strand_id
1 'polypeptide(L)'
;SDVIGNAVKDAQDAAPADKTAVNSIVKGIKTIVDVVLKDKGNADANGAKIEDTERKSIGRLLSTNANAGEEKHAGAASASIGAVTGADILQAIAKSGDVVGEVEIDAATNAAEIAVAKKGDQKDLKANQKDAIVAAGITLRAMAKDGKFASKNNEEKSANAVNGVAASAVGKTLSTLIIAIRNTVDNG
;
A
#
# COMPACT_ATOMS: atom_id res chain seq x y z
N SER A 1 -1.93 16.58 -9.72
CA SER A 1 -1.80 15.41 -8.82
C SER A 1 -3.18 14.87 -8.59
N ASP A 2 -3.35 13.56 -8.69
CA ASP A 2 -4.62 12.89 -8.34
C ASP A 2 -4.80 12.89 -6.80
N VAL A 3 -6.04 12.71 -6.33
CA VAL A 3 -6.33 12.57 -4.89
C VAL A 3 -5.86 11.21 -4.36
N ILE A 4 -5.60 11.11 -3.06
CA ILE A 4 -5.20 9.84 -2.42
C ILE A 4 -6.34 8.82 -2.57
N GLY A 5 -6.02 7.60 -3.00
CA GLY A 5 -6.98 6.51 -3.26
C GLY A 5 -7.72 6.66 -4.59
N ASN A 6 -8.30 7.84 -4.82
CA ASN A 6 -9.02 8.25 -6.02
C ASN A 6 -10.02 7.20 -6.53
N ALA A 7 -10.64 6.41 -5.63
CA ALA A 7 -11.66 5.43 -5.99
C ALA A 7 -13.02 6.13 -6.15
N VAL A 8 -13.71 5.88 -7.26
CA VAL A 8 -15.02 6.49 -7.57
C VAL A 8 -16.14 5.44 -7.66
N LYS A 9 -17.38 5.90 -7.45
CA LYS A 9 -18.59 5.06 -7.47
C LYS A 9 -18.94 4.46 -8.84
N ASP A 10 -18.47 5.08 -9.92
CA ASP A 10 -18.87 4.78 -11.30
C ASP A 10 -17.88 3.81 -11.97
N ALA A 11 -17.71 2.62 -11.40
CA ALA A 11 -16.82 1.56 -11.90
C ALA A 11 -15.40 2.05 -12.25
N GLN A 12 -14.50 1.99 -11.27
CA GLN A 12 -13.09 2.31 -11.52
C GLN A 12 -12.24 1.06 -11.55
N ASP A 13 -11.59 0.84 -12.69
CA ASP A 13 -10.49 -0.12 -12.75
C ASP A 13 -9.29 0.43 -11.96
N ALA A 14 -8.62 -0.45 -11.23
CA ALA A 14 -7.35 -0.09 -10.65
C ALA A 14 -6.35 0.26 -11.76
N ALA A 15 -5.54 1.29 -11.55
CA ALA A 15 -4.43 1.64 -12.43
C ALA A 15 -3.11 1.49 -11.68
N PRO A 16 -2.11 0.81 -12.26
CA PRO A 16 -0.80 0.69 -11.63
C PRO A 16 -0.19 2.06 -11.42
N ALA A 17 0.53 2.23 -10.32
CA ALA A 17 1.33 3.42 -10.13
C ALA A 17 2.48 3.51 -11.14
N ASP A 18 2.86 4.74 -11.49
CA ASP A 18 4.02 5.02 -12.32
C ASP A 18 5.30 4.49 -11.64
N LYS A 19 6.03 3.63 -12.35
CA LYS A 19 7.21 2.94 -11.81
C LYS A 19 8.31 3.91 -11.41
N THR A 20 8.53 4.95 -12.22
CA THR A 20 9.57 5.96 -11.95
C THR A 20 9.23 6.75 -10.69
N ALA A 21 7.96 7.12 -10.51
CA ALA A 21 7.48 7.78 -9.30
C ALA A 21 7.62 6.86 -8.07
N VAL A 22 7.21 5.59 -8.16
CA VAL A 22 7.36 4.62 -7.06
C VAL A 22 8.82 4.46 -6.66
N ASN A 23 9.73 4.19 -7.61
CA ASN A 23 11.15 4.03 -7.32
C ASN A 23 11.77 5.30 -6.71
N SER A 24 11.33 6.49 -7.15
CA SER A 24 11.79 7.76 -6.58
C SER A 24 11.34 7.96 -5.13
N ILE A 25 10.08 7.63 -4.83
CA ILE A 25 9.53 7.67 -3.47
C ILE A 25 10.26 6.68 -2.56
N VAL A 26 10.46 5.44 -3.02
CA VAL A 26 11.20 4.39 -2.29
C VAL A 26 12.61 4.87 -1.93
N LYS A 27 13.35 5.42 -2.90
CA LYS A 27 14.70 5.95 -2.67
C LYS A 27 14.71 7.11 -1.68
N GLY A 28 13.79 8.07 -1.82
CA GLY A 28 13.67 9.20 -0.91
C GLY A 28 13.35 8.76 0.53
N ILE A 29 12.37 7.87 0.70
CA ILE A 29 12.00 7.33 2.02
C ILE A 29 13.17 6.54 2.61
N LYS A 30 13.86 5.72 1.82
CA LYS A 30 15.04 4.98 2.29
C LYS A 30 16.10 5.90 2.89
N THR A 31 16.49 6.95 2.17
CA THR A 31 17.47 7.93 2.68
C THR A 31 17.03 8.57 4.00
N ILE A 32 15.74 8.90 4.15
CA ILE A 32 15.24 9.49 5.40
C ILE A 32 15.22 8.44 6.52
N VAL A 33 14.70 7.24 6.26
CA VAL A 33 14.59 6.14 7.23
C VAL A 33 15.94 5.73 7.79
N ASP A 34 16.97 5.66 6.94
CA ASP A 34 18.36 5.35 7.35
C ASP A 34 18.90 6.34 8.38
N VAL A 35 18.43 7.59 8.34
CA VAL A 35 18.82 8.64 9.29
C VAL A 35 17.93 8.63 10.53
N VAL A 36 16.60 8.60 10.37
CA VAL A 36 15.65 8.94 11.45
C VAL A 36 15.05 7.74 12.17
N LEU A 37 15.03 6.56 11.54
CA LEU A 37 14.51 5.33 12.14
C LEU A 37 15.59 4.26 12.35
N LYS A 38 16.60 4.19 11.47
CA LYS A 38 17.64 3.14 11.49
C LYS A 38 16.98 1.75 11.50
N ASP A 39 17.11 1.01 12.59
CA ASP A 39 16.53 -0.33 12.75
C ASP A 39 15.17 -0.35 13.49
N LYS A 40 14.56 0.82 13.75
CA LYS A 40 13.24 0.89 14.41
C LYS A 40 12.13 0.49 13.42
N GLY A 41 11.32 -0.47 13.84
CA GLY A 41 10.28 -1.08 13.00
C GLY A 41 10.77 -2.35 12.30
N ASN A 42 9.83 -3.15 11.83
CA ASN A 42 10.09 -4.42 11.17
C ASN A 42 9.37 -4.44 9.82
N ALA A 43 10.15 -4.46 8.73
CA ALA A 43 9.65 -4.53 7.36
C ALA A 43 8.79 -5.78 7.08
N ASP A 44 9.00 -6.86 7.84
CA ASP A 44 8.27 -8.12 7.72
C ASP A 44 7.23 -8.29 8.83
N ALA A 45 6.85 -7.20 9.51
CA ALA A 45 5.83 -7.24 10.55
C ALA A 45 4.52 -7.82 10.00
N ASN A 46 3.92 -8.70 10.80
CA ASN A 46 2.70 -9.41 10.44
C ASN A 46 1.73 -9.37 11.60
N GLY A 47 0.48 -9.04 11.30
CA GLY A 47 -0.66 -9.11 12.19
C GLY A 47 -1.07 -10.55 12.42
N ALA A 48 -0.87 -11.05 13.64
CA ALA A 48 -1.23 -12.41 14.02
C ALA A 48 -2.74 -12.73 13.91
N LYS A 49 -3.60 -11.75 13.62
CA LYS A 49 -5.06 -11.88 13.58
C LYS A 49 -5.66 -11.87 12.17
N ILE A 50 -4.84 -11.77 11.13
CA ILE A 50 -5.31 -11.68 9.74
C ILE A 50 -4.96 -13.00 9.05
N GLU A 51 -6.01 -13.71 8.61
CA GLU A 51 -5.83 -14.95 7.87
C GLU A 51 -5.18 -14.68 6.51
N ASP A 52 -4.41 -15.65 6.01
CA ASP A 52 -3.73 -15.51 4.72
C ASP A 52 -4.72 -15.32 3.56
N THR A 53 -5.86 -16.00 3.61
CA THR A 53 -6.99 -15.85 2.67
C THR A 53 -7.51 -14.43 2.63
N GLU A 54 -7.72 -13.81 3.79
CA GLU A 54 -8.18 -12.43 3.91
C GLU A 54 -7.13 -11.45 3.38
N ARG A 55 -5.87 -11.62 3.78
CA ARG A 55 -4.76 -10.77 3.31
C ARG A 55 -4.56 -10.86 1.80
N LYS A 56 -4.62 -12.07 1.24
CA LYS A 56 -4.54 -12.32 -0.20
C LYS A 56 -5.61 -11.57 -0.97
N SER A 57 -6.83 -11.55 -0.45
CA SER A 57 -7.98 -10.91 -1.10
C SER A 57 -7.82 -9.40 -1.30
N ILE A 58 -6.88 -8.75 -0.59
CA ILE A 58 -6.53 -7.33 -0.76
C ILE A 58 -6.04 -7.04 -2.20
N GLY A 59 -5.48 -8.03 -2.89
CA GLY A 59 -5.08 -7.91 -4.30
C GLY A 59 -6.22 -7.48 -5.22
N ARG A 60 -7.47 -7.75 -4.82
CA ARG A 60 -8.66 -7.32 -5.57
C ARG A 60 -8.83 -5.81 -5.60
N LEU A 61 -8.24 -5.06 -4.68
CA LEU A 61 -8.16 -3.59 -4.75
C LEU A 61 -7.20 -3.10 -5.84
N LEU A 62 -6.33 -3.98 -6.35
CA LEU A 62 -5.33 -3.68 -7.39
C LEU A 62 -5.75 -4.23 -8.77
N SER A 63 -6.88 -4.92 -8.82
CA SER A 63 -7.41 -5.61 -10.00
C SER A 63 -7.96 -4.65 -11.06
N THR A 64 -7.80 -4.98 -12.34
CA THR A 64 -8.36 -4.23 -13.48
C THR A 64 -9.83 -4.57 -13.76
N ASN A 65 -10.55 -5.00 -12.73
CA ASN A 65 -11.98 -5.25 -12.79
C ASN A 65 -12.64 -4.35 -11.76
N ALA A 66 -13.37 -3.35 -12.26
CA ALA A 66 -14.14 -2.39 -11.49
C ALA A 66 -15.21 -2.98 -10.54
N ASN A 67 -15.39 -4.31 -10.46
CA ASN A 67 -16.24 -4.97 -9.48
C ASN A 67 -15.46 -5.82 -8.46
N ALA A 68 -14.14 -5.89 -8.56
CA ALA A 68 -13.30 -6.66 -7.65
C ALA A 68 -13.18 -5.99 -6.26
N GLY A 69 -13.16 -4.66 -6.21
CA GLY A 69 -12.94 -3.87 -4.99
C GLY A 69 -14.18 -3.70 -4.10
N GLU A 70 -14.68 -4.80 -3.52
CA GLU A 70 -15.74 -4.77 -2.50
C GLU A 70 -15.27 -4.28 -1.12
N GLU A 71 -16.21 -3.80 -0.30
CA GLU A 71 -16.01 -3.38 1.10
C GLU A 71 -15.21 -4.39 1.93
N LYS A 72 -15.44 -5.69 1.78
CA LYS A 72 -14.71 -6.73 2.52
C LYS A 72 -13.20 -6.72 2.26
N HIS A 73 -12.77 -6.39 1.03
CA HIS A 73 -11.35 -6.32 0.68
C HIS A 73 -10.72 -5.04 1.22
N ALA A 74 -11.47 -3.94 1.25
CA ALA A 74 -11.07 -2.72 1.94
C ALA A 74 -11.00 -2.93 3.47
N GLY A 75 -11.89 -3.75 4.03
CA GLY A 75 -11.86 -4.20 5.42
C GLY A 75 -10.57 -4.98 5.74
N ALA A 76 -10.24 -5.97 4.91
CA ALA A 76 -8.98 -6.74 5.02
C ALA A 76 -7.73 -5.82 4.94
N ALA A 77 -7.74 -4.86 4.02
CA ALA A 77 -6.67 -3.88 3.90
C ALA A 77 -6.57 -2.98 5.13
N SER A 78 -7.71 -2.52 5.65
CA SER A 78 -7.78 -1.73 6.89
C SER A 78 -7.25 -2.51 8.08
N ALA A 79 -7.59 -3.80 8.19
CA ALA A 79 -7.06 -4.67 9.23
C ALA A 79 -5.53 -4.81 9.13
N SER A 80 -5.00 -5.01 7.91
CA SER A 80 -3.55 -5.14 7.66
C SER A 80 -2.80 -3.87 8.06
N ILE A 81 -3.32 -2.70 7.65
CA ILE A 81 -2.77 -1.39 8.03
C ILE A 81 -2.89 -1.19 9.54
N GLY A 82 -4.00 -1.61 10.16
CA GLY A 82 -4.23 -1.51 11.60
C GLY A 82 -3.29 -2.38 12.43
N ALA A 83 -2.87 -3.52 11.90
CA ALA A 83 -2.03 -4.49 12.59
C ALA A 83 -0.53 -4.14 12.65
N VAL A 84 -0.08 -3.17 11.85
CA VAL A 84 1.32 -2.74 11.79
C VAL A 84 1.51 -1.29 12.21
N THR A 85 2.71 -0.93 12.64
CA THR A 85 3.08 0.45 12.97
C THR A 85 3.48 1.22 11.70
N GLY A 86 3.46 2.56 11.76
CA GLY A 86 3.98 3.36 10.64
C GLY A 86 5.49 3.18 10.43
N ALA A 87 6.24 2.77 11.45
CA ALA A 87 7.66 2.45 11.31
C ALA A 87 7.85 1.15 10.52
N ASP A 88 7.01 0.13 10.76
CA ASP A 88 7.00 -1.11 9.98
C ASP A 88 6.71 -0.83 8.50
N ILE A 89 5.74 0.04 8.22
CA ILE A 89 5.40 0.49 6.86
C ILE A 89 6.59 1.21 6.22
N LEU A 90 7.19 2.19 6.91
CA LEU A 90 8.35 2.92 6.41
C LEU A 90 9.55 2.01 6.13
N GLN A 91 9.78 1.01 7.00
CA GLN A 91 10.82 0.01 6.81
C GLN A 91 10.54 -0.90 5.61
N ALA A 92 9.30 -1.35 5.43
CA ALA A 92 8.91 -2.14 4.26
C ALA A 92 9.07 -1.36 2.95
N ILE A 93 8.77 -0.05 2.96
CA ILE A 93 9.06 0.83 1.81
C ILE A 93 10.56 0.91 1.58
N ALA A 94 11.36 1.24 2.60
CA ALA A 94 12.80 1.44 2.49
C ALA A 94 13.56 0.19 2.03
N LYS A 95 13.08 -1.01 2.39
CA LYS A 95 13.64 -2.30 1.98
C LYS A 95 13.11 -2.81 0.64
N SER A 96 12.16 -2.11 0.01
CA SER A 96 11.67 -2.51 -1.31
C SER A 96 12.74 -2.28 -2.39
N GLY A 97 12.81 -3.21 -3.34
CA GLY A 97 13.69 -3.09 -4.50
C GLY A 97 13.15 -2.13 -5.56
N ASP A 98 14.00 -1.78 -6.52
CA ASP A 98 13.58 -1.02 -7.70
C ASP A 98 12.72 -1.92 -8.61
N VAL A 99 11.63 -1.35 -9.12
CA VAL A 99 10.78 -1.99 -10.13
C VAL A 99 11.32 -1.67 -11.52
N VAL A 100 11.70 -2.70 -12.27
CA VAL A 100 12.25 -2.56 -13.65
C VAL A 100 11.28 -3.10 -14.71
N GLY A 101 10.43 -4.06 -14.36
CA GLY A 101 9.53 -4.77 -15.27
C GLY A 101 8.04 -4.54 -14.98
N GLU A 102 7.16 -5.16 -15.78
CA GLU A 102 5.76 -5.33 -15.38
C GLU A 102 5.66 -6.43 -14.31
N VAL A 103 4.76 -6.26 -13.36
CA VAL A 103 4.57 -7.20 -12.25
C VAL A 103 3.09 -7.57 -12.15
N GLU A 104 2.82 -8.86 -12.03
CA GLU A 104 1.48 -9.41 -11.79
C GLU A 104 1.11 -9.30 -10.31
N ILE A 105 -0.18 -9.20 -10.00
CA ILE A 105 -0.67 -9.05 -8.62
C ILE A 105 -0.28 -10.25 -7.73
N ASP A 106 -0.34 -11.47 -8.29
CA ASP A 106 0.00 -12.71 -7.59
C ASP A 106 1.51 -13.01 -7.56
N ALA A 107 2.32 -12.25 -8.31
CA ALA A 107 3.77 -12.37 -8.35
C ALA A 107 4.48 -11.33 -7.47
N ALA A 108 3.81 -10.22 -7.12
CA ALA A 108 4.40 -9.17 -6.31
C ALA A 108 4.87 -9.68 -4.94
N THR A 109 6.10 -9.32 -4.56
CA THR A 109 6.80 -9.78 -3.36
C THR A 109 7.16 -8.67 -2.38
N ASN A 110 7.29 -7.44 -2.86
CA ASN A 110 7.63 -6.27 -2.05
C ASN A 110 6.67 -5.09 -2.29
N ALA A 111 6.80 -4.01 -1.51
CA ALA A 111 5.84 -2.92 -1.53
C ALA A 111 5.82 -2.18 -2.89
N ALA A 112 6.99 -1.96 -3.49
CA ALA A 112 7.10 -1.27 -4.77
C ALA A 112 6.44 -2.09 -5.90
N GLU A 113 6.66 -3.41 -5.91
CA GLU A 113 6.02 -4.35 -6.83
C GLU A 113 4.49 -4.38 -6.66
N ILE A 114 3.99 -4.38 -5.42
CA ILE A 114 2.54 -4.30 -5.15
C ILE A 114 1.97 -2.99 -5.71
N ALA A 115 2.67 -1.87 -5.54
CA ALA A 115 2.19 -0.57 -5.98
C ALA A 115 2.02 -0.48 -7.51
N VAL A 116 2.93 -1.08 -8.27
CA VAL A 116 2.94 -1.05 -9.74
C VAL A 116 2.22 -2.23 -10.39
N ALA A 117 1.66 -3.16 -9.60
CA ALA A 117 1.03 -4.36 -10.12
C ALA A 117 -0.19 -4.01 -10.99
N LYS A 118 -0.27 -4.60 -12.19
CA LYS A 118 -1.17 -4.13 -13.26
C LYS A 118 -2.18 -5.16 -13.74
N LYS A 119 -1.91 -6.46 -13.61
CA LYS A 119 -2.61 -7.47 -14.42
C LYS A 119 -3.26 -8.51 -13.52
N GLY A 120 -4.55 -8.71 -13.76
CA GLY A 120 -5.35 -9.68 -13.04
C GLY A 120 -6.81 -9.29 -12.88
N ASP A 121 -7.71 -9.97 -13.58
CA ASP A 121 -9.13 -9.95 -13.25
C ASP A 121 -9.35 -10.67 -11.91
N GLN A 122 -9.81 -9.94 -10.88
CA GLN A 122 -10.08 -10.43 -9.52
C GLN A 122 -8.92 -11.24 -8.90
N LYS A 123 -7.67 -10.83 -9.19
CA LYS A 123 -6.50 -11.51 -8.66
C LYS A 123 -6.26 -11.19 -7.19
N ASP A 124 -5.90 -12.23 -6.47
CA ASP A 124 -5.39 -12.12 -5.10
C ASP A 124 -3.88 -11.89 -5.10
N LEU A 125 -3.35 -11.33 -4.02
CA LEU A 125 -1.92 -11.24 -3.79
C LEU A 125 -1.30 -12.64 -3.63
N LYS A 126 0.03 -12.68 -3.74
CA LYS A 126 0.84 -13.84 -3.35
C LYS A 126 0.50 -14.29 -1.92
N ALA A 127 0.52 -15.60 -1.69
CA ALA A 127 0.37 -16.16 -0.35
C ALA A 127 1.51 -15.74 0.59
N ASN A 128 1.22 -15.72 1.88
CA ASN A 128 2.14 -15.39 2.97
C ASN A 128 2.76 -13.98 2.87
N GLN A 129 2.10 -13.06 2.17
CA GLN A 129 2.44 -11.65 2.22
C GLN A 129 2.42 -11.14 3.66
N LYS A 130 3.29 -10.18 3.97
CA LYS A 130 3.37 -9.57 5.31
C LYS A 130 2.49 -8.33 5.35
N ASP A 131 1.80 -8.10 6.46
CA ASP A 131 0.92 -6.94 6.59
C ASP A 131 1.66 -5.61 6.41
N ALA A 132 2.93 -5.52 6.84
CA ALA A 132 3.76 -4.34 6.61
C ALA A 132 4.04 -4.09 5.12
N ILE A 133 4.35 -5.15 4.37
CA ILE A 133 4.59 -5.10 2.92
C ILE A 133 3.30 -4.70 2.17
N VAL A 134 2.16 -5.28 2.56
CA VAL A 134 0.86 -4.94 1.96
C VAL A 134 0.48 -3.49 2.25
N ALA A 135 0.58 -3.05 3.50
CA ALA A 135 0.28 -1.67 3.89
C ALA A 135 1.24 -0.66 3.21
N ALA A 136 2.52 -1.01 3.06
CA ALA A 136 3.48 -0.22 2.31
C ALA A 136 3.15 -0.16 0.81
N GLY A 137 2.72 -1.27 0.20
CA GLY A 137 2.32 -1.29 -1.20
C GLY A 137 1.09 -0.42 -1.48
N ILE A 138 0.10 -0.48 -0.58
CA ILE A 138 -1.07 0.42 -0.62
C ILE A 138 -0.63 1.88 -0.48
N THR A 139 0.24 2.18 0.48
CA THR A 139 0.76 3.53 0.71
C THR A 139 1.46 4.07 -0.54
N LEU A 140 2.38 3.29 -1.12
CA LEU A 140 3.12 3.67 -2.32
C LEU A 140 2.18 3.89 -3.50
N ARG A 141 1.21 2.99 -3.72
CA ARG A 141 0.23 3.16 -4.81
C ARG A 141 -0.61 4.41 -4.62
N ALA A 142 -1.00 4.71 -3.39
CA ALA A 142 -1.83 5.88 -3.08
C ALA A 142 -1.07 7.22 -3.21
N MET A 143 0.25 7.22 -2.99
CA MET A 143 1.10 8.42 -3.10
C MET A 143 1.69 8.63 -4.49
N ALA A 144 1.98 7.54 -5.20
CA ALA A 144 2.65 7.59 -6.49
C ALA A 144 1.71 8.04 -7.60
N LYS A 145 2.29 8.65 -8.62
CA LYS A 145 1.57 9.12 -9.80
C LYS A 145 0.81 7.96 -10.46
N ASP A 146 -0.40 8.25 -10.94
CA ASP A 146 -1.31 7.34 -11.68
C ASP A 146 -1.83 6.12 -10.88
N GLY A 147 -1.39 5.93 -9.64
CA GLY A 147 -1.83 4.84 -8.79
C GLY A 147 -3.29 4.98 -8.37
N LYS A 148 -4.10 3.98 -8.73
CA LYS A 148 -5.54 3.93 -8.44
C LYS A 148 -5.94 2.55 -7.95
N PHE A 149 -6.97 2.51 -7.13
CA PHE A 149 -7.57 1.28 -6.62
C PHE A 149 -8.90 0.98 -7.31
N ALA A 150 -9.24 -0.30 -7.38
CA ALA A 150 -10.55 -0.74 -7.82
C ALA A 150 -11.58 -0.55 -6.72
N SER A 151 -12.79 -0.16 -7.09
CA SER A 151 -13.95 -0.10 -6.22
C SER A 151 -15.19 -0.56 -6.97
N LYS A 152 -16.03 -1.35 -6.30
CA LYS A 152 -17.23 -1.94 -6.89
C LYS A 152 -18.18 -0.88 -7.47
N ASN A 153 -18.69 -1.16 -8.68
CA ASN A 153 -19.61 -0.29 -9.39
C ASN A 153 -20.93 -0.09 -8.61
N ASN A 154 -21.48 1.12 -8.65
CA ASN A 154 -22.73 1.52 -8.01
C ASN A 154 -22.77 1.26 -6.49
N GLU A 155 -21.60 1.19 -5.83
CA GLU A 155 -21.51 0.96 -4.40
C GLU A 155 -20.61 2.00 -3.72
N GLU A 156 -21.22 3.11 -3.31
CA GLU A 156 -20.53 4.24 -2.67
C GLU A 156 -19.76 3.82 -1.40
N LYS A 157 -20.29 2.85 -0.64
CA LYS A 157 -19.63 2.30 0.55
C LYS A 157 -18.27 1.69 0.21
N SER A 158 -18.18 0.94 -0.89
CA SER A 158 -16.92 0.35 -1.35
C SER A 158 -15.90 1.43 -1.74
N ALA A 159 -16.31 2.45 -2.50
CA ALA A 159 -15.43 3.56 -2.86
C ALA A 159 -14.92 4.32 -1.62
N ASN A 160 -15.80 4.62 -0.66
CA ASN A 160 -15.45 5.29 0.59
C ASN A 160 -14.51 4.43 1.46
N ALA A 161 -14.74 3.12 1.55
CA ALA A 161 -13.87 2.21 2.29
C ALA A 161 -12.47 2.16 1.68
N VAL A 162 -12.36 2.07 0.35
CA VAL A 162 -11.08 2.05 -0.37
C VAL A 162 -10.32 3.38 -0.20
N ASN A 163 -11.01 4.51 -0.34
CA ASN A 163 -10.40 5.81 -0.09
C ASN A 163 -9.96 5.98 1.37
N GLY A 164 -10.76 5.47 2.32
CA GLY A 164 -10.41 5.44 3.75
C GLY A 164 -9.16 4.61 4.03
N VAL A 165 -9.02 3.44 3.40
CA VAL A 165 -7.82 2.60 3.45
C VAL A 165 -6.59 3.37 2.96
N ALA A 166 -6.69 3.98 1.77
CA ALA A 166 -5.59 4.73 1.18
C ALA A 166 -5.17 5.92 2.06
N ALA A 167 -6.14 6.71 2.52
CA ALA A 167 -5.90 7.85 3.41
C ALA A 167 -5.29 7.43 4.75
N SER A 168 -5.77 6.33 5.35
CA SER A 168 -5.24 5.78 6.60
C SER A 168 -3.80 5.32 6.46
N ALA A 169 -3.48 4.60 5.38
CA ALA A 169 -2.13 4.10 5.10
C ALA A 169 -1.13 5.27 4.94
N VAL A 170 -1.48 6.26 4.11
CA VAL A 170 -0.66 7.45 3.89
C VAL A 170 -0.53 8.28 5.16
N GLY A 171 -1.64 8.53 5.87
CA GLY A 171 -1.67 9.29 7.12
C GLY A 171 -0.78 8.67 8.20
N LYS A 172 -0.88 7.35 8.41
CA LYS A 172 -0.04 6.62 9.38
C LYS A 172 1.45 6.71 9.03
N THR A 173 1.79 6.54 7.75
CA THR A 173 3.18 6.57 7.26
C THR A 173 3.79 7.96 7.44
N LEU A 174 3.13 9.01 6.93
CA LEU A 174 3.64 10.37 7.00
C LEU A 174 3.70 10.90 8.44
N SER A 175 2.69 10.61 9.26
CA SER A 175 2.70 11.02 10.67
C SER A 175 3.90 10.43 11.42
N THR A 176 4.21 9.15 11.17
CA THR A 176 5.37 8.50 11.79
C THR A 176 6.69 9.10 11.29
N LEU A 177 6.79 9.38 9.99
CA LEU A 177 7.98 10.01 9.40
C LEU A 177 8.23 11.40 9.99
N ILE A 178 7.18 12.23 10.13
CA ILE A 178 7.26 13.56 10.73
C ILE A 178 7.76 13.49 12.17
N ILE A 179 7.20 12.56 12.98
CA ILE A 179 7.62 12.37 14.37
C ILE A 179 9.07 11.90 14.44
N ALA A 180 9.49 10.98 13.58
CA ALA A 180 10.86 10.47 13.56
C ALA A 180 11.88 11.57 13.19
N ILE A 181 11.55 12.41 12.19
CA ILE A 181 12.37 13.57 11.82
C ILE A 181 12.47 14.54 13.00
N ARG A 182 11.34 14.91 13.62
CA ARG A 182 11.33 15.81 14.78
C ARG A 182 12.21 15.28 15.90
N ASN A 183 12.03 14.03 16.30
CA ASN A 183 12.82 13.40 17.36
C ASN A 183 14.31 13.38 17.02
N THR A 184 14.67 13.19 15.74
CA THR A 184 16.08 13.16 15.33
C THR A 184 16.71 14.56 15.46
N VAL A 185 15.97 15.61 15.07
CA VAL A 185 16.42 17.00 15.19
C VAL A 185 16.49 17.43 16.66
N ASP A 186 15.49 17.09 17.48
CA ASP A 186 15.44 17.47 18.90
C ASP A 186 16.57 16.85 19.73
N ASN A 187 17.16 15.73 19.28
CA ASN A 187 18.27 15.05 19.94
C ASN A 187 19.66 15.49 19.45
N GLY A 188 19.74 16.32 18.39
CA GLY A 188 21.00 16.82 17.82
C GLY A 188 21.38 18.18 18.39
#